data_AF-A5KT47-F1
#
_entry.id   AF-A5KT47-F1
#
_cell.length_a   1.000
_cell.length_b   1.000
_cell.length_c   1.000
_cell.angle_alpha   90.00
_cell.angle_beta   90.00
_cell.angle_gamma   90.00
#
_symmetry.space_group_name_H-M   'P 1'
#
loop_
_entity.id
_entity.type
_entity.pdbx_description
1 polymer ?
#
loop_
_entity_poly.entity_id
_entity_poly.type
_entity_poly.pdbx_seq_one_letter_code
_entity_poly.pdbx_strand_id
1 'polypeptide(L)'
;MLMRSKEATSAYRCSELGRLSLPFLLLLSLALLIPRLDGWDYAVGKYLWAEDGSVFINEAQRFGFASLWQPYQGYLHAYPRIVSYLSDFVDLSYRPIVLLLGWFIAYMFMICTLLLRSFSMGVSGLGVAIMFAAVVMQPNYGEVFFTLTNTQWFLAVGFAVILLAGEVGALKFTVFRLLGLLVLGLTGPFSVVILPVLALRAFYFKDLRTNAWIYGVTLICACVQVLVLLNSPRLSVNGGPIDWLNWSIVFVRMIFFGANTPLSWAAAVLLWIGVLLGIVRYWFAGGRDRDNAIQCLMLVVMGLLLIAACMYSAKSNLQSVLALGGGGIDTHGFRTL
;
A
#
# COMPACT_ATOMS: atom_id res chain seq x y z
N MET A 1 -9.54 -37.27 16.25
CA MET A 1 -8.07 -37.26 16.04
C MET A 1 -7.69 -37.36 14.54
N LEU A 2 -8.35 -38.20 13.73
CA LEU A 2 -8.08 -38.36 12.29
C LEU A 2 -8.37 -37.12 11.41
N MET A 3 -9.40 -36.31 11.67
CA MET A 3 -9.67 -35.08 10.89
C MET A 3 -8.59 -34.00 11.06
N ARG A 4 -8.05 -33.84 12.28
CA ARG A 4 -6.97 -32.89 12.58
C ARG A 4 -5.66 -33.24 11.85
N SER A 5 -5.45 -34.51 11.53
CA SER A 5 -4.27 -34.97 10.77
C SER A 5 -4.37 -34.67 9.28
N LYS A 6 -5.57 -34.72 8.68
CA LYS A 6 -5.76 -34.43 7.25
C LYS A 6 -5.65 -32.93 6.96
N GLU A 7 -6.18 -32.08 7.83
CA GLU A 7 -6.04 -30.63 7.73
C GLU A 7 -4.59 -30.17 7.89
N ALA A 8 -3.85 -30.74 8.85
CA ALA A 8 -2.43 -30.44 9.04
C ALA A 8 -1.59 -30.83 7.83
N THR A 9 -1.83 -32.02 7.25
CA THR A 9 -1.10 -32.50 6.07
C THR A 9 -1.47 -31.74 4.79
N SER A 10 -2.73 -31.28 4.67
CA SER A 10 -3.20 -30.43 3.57
C SER A 10 -2.59 -29.01 3.64
N ALA A 11 -2.63 -28.38 4.81
CA ALA A 11 -2.02 -27.08 5.05
C ALA A 11 -0.49 -27.13 4.84
N TYR A 12 0.15 -28.22 5.26
CA TYR A 12 1.58 -28.44 5.04
C TYR A 12 1.92 -28.57 3.53
N ARG A 13 1.18 -29.40 2.77
CA ARG A 13 1.36 -29.53 1.31
C ARG A 13 1.10 -28.23 0.56
N CYS A 14 0.07 -27.48 0.94
CA CYS A 14 -0.24 -26.17 0.35
C CYS A 14 0.90 -25.17 0.62
N SER A 15 1.53 -25.25 1.80
CA SER A 15 2.67 -24.41 2.16
C SER A 15 3.97 -24.75 1.41
N GLU A 16 4.23 -26.03 1.10
CA GLU A 16 5.41 -26.43 0.33
C GLU A 16 5.27 -26.12 -1.17
N LEU A 17 4.13 -26.44 -1.79
CA LEU A 17 3.85 -26.03 -3.18
C LEU A 17 3.82 -24.50 -3.33
N GLY A 18 3.31 -23.77 -2.33
CA GLY A 18 3.36 -22.31 -2.28
C GLY A 18 4.80 -21.78 -2.26
N ARG A 19 5.71 -22.39 -1.49
CA ARG A 19 7.13 -21.99 -1.46
C ARG A 19 7.87 -22.27 -2.76
N LEU A 20 7.58 -23.40 -3.42
CA LEU A 20 8.20 -23.75 -4.70
C LEU A 20 7.68 -22.88 -5.86
N SER A 21 6.42 -22.43 -5.80
CA SER A 21 5.83 -21.54 -6.81
C SER A 21 6.12 -20.05 -6.56
N LEU A 22 6.54 -19.66 -5.36
CA LEU A 22 6.78 -18.26 -5.00
C LEU A 22 7.76 -17.54 -5.95
N PRO A 23 8.96 -18.07 -6.26
CA PRO A 23 9.87 -17.38 -7.19
C PRO A 23 9.26 -17.21 -8.59
N PHE A 24 8.55 -18.23 -9.08
CA PHE A 24 7.87 -18.17 -10.38
C PHE A 24 6.79 -17.09 -10.39
N LEU A 25 5.97 -17.02 -9.32
CA LEU A 25 4.92 -16.02 -9.20
C LEU A 25 5.48 -14.59 -9.06
N LEU A 26 6.63 -14.42 -8.41
CA LEU A 26 7.33 -13.14 -8.35
C LEU A 26 7.82 -12.71 -9.73
N LEU A 27 8.45 -13.61 -10.48
CA LEU A 27 8.87 -13.35 -11.85
C LEU A 27 7.68 -13.04 -12.77
N LEU A 28 6.58 -13.78 -12.62
CA LEU A 28 5.34 -13.50 -13.34
C LEU A 28 4.79 -12.11 -13.01
N SER A 29 4.80 -11.71 -11.73
CA SER A 29 4.34 -10.38 -11.32
C SER A 29 5.20 -9.24 -11.87
N LEU A 30 6.49 -9.49 -12.14
CA LEU A 30 7.37 -8.55 -12.84
C LEU A 30 7.07 -8.53 -14.34
N ALA A 31 6.86 -9.69 -14.97
CA ALA A 31 6.49 -9.77 -16.39
C ALA A 31 5.17 -9.04 -16.68
N LEU A 32 4.21 -9.10 -15.74
CA LEU A 32 2.95 -8.37 -15.86
C LEU A 32 3.11 -6.83 -15.76
N LEU A 33 4.26 -6.32 -15.32
CA LEU A 33 4.56 -4.88 -15.36
C LEU A 33 5.04 -4.42 -16.75
N ILE A 34 5.41 -5.33 -17.67
CA ILE A 34 5.91 -4.97 -19.00
C ILE A 34 4.91 -4.08 -19.77
N PRO A 35 3.59 -4.38 -19.80
CA PRO A 35 2.61 -3.50 -20.44
C PRO A 35 2.44 -2.13 -19.76
N ARG A 36 3.01 -1.93 -18.57
CA ARG A 36 2.99 -0.64 -17.83
C ARG A 36 4.19 0.24 -18.16
N LEU A 37 5.17 -0.27 -18.90
CA LEU A 37 6.28 0.55 -19.38
C LEU A 37 5.75 1.46 -20.48
N ASP A 38 5.82 2.77 -20.25
CA ASP A 38 5.44 3.81 -21.21
C ASP A 38 6.51 3.97 -22.31
N GLY A 39 6.87 2.84 -22.96
CA GLY A 39 7.93 2.73 -23.94
C GLY A 39 9.25 2.11 -23.42
N TRP A 40 10.21 1.97 -24.32
CA TRP A 40 11.54 1.42 -24.04
C TRP A 40 12.49 2.43 -23.38
N ASP A 41 12.01 3.64 -23.08
CA ASP A 41 12.79 4.71 -22.47
C ASP A 41 13.37 4.33 -21.10
N TYR A 42 12.69 3.44 -20.36
CA TYR A 42 13.25 2.79 -19.18
C TYR A 42 14.51 1.99 -19.54
N ALA A 43 14.53 1.21 -20.62
CA ALA A 43 15.74 0.50 -21.05
C ALA A 43 16.89 1.43 -21.50
N VAL A 44 16.59 2.72 -21.78
CA VAL A 44 17.56 3.74 -22.25
C VAL A 44 17.98 4.71 -21.13
N GLY A 45 17.58 4.47 -19.88
CA GLY A 45 18.09 5.24 -18.74
C GLY A 45 17.18 6.35 -18.21
N LYS A 46 15.97 6.53 -18.75
CA LYS A 46 15.03 7.57 -18.30
C LYS A 46 14.15 7.08 -17.15
N TYR A 47 14.77 6.87 -15.99
CA TYR A 47 14.08 6.33 -14.80
C TYR A 47 13.60 7.39 -13.81
N LEU A 48 14.11 8.62 -13.90
CA LEU A 48 13.78 9.68 -12.95
C LEU A 48 12.48 10.36 -13.32
N TRP A 49 11.60 10.51 -12.33
CA TRP A 49 10.36 11.27 -12.45
C TRP A 49 10.24 12.26 -11.30
N ALA A 50 9.88 13.50 -11.64
CA ALA A 50 9.47 14.56 -10.71
C ALA A 50 10.30 14.63 -9.41
N GLU A 51 9.74 14.18 -8.30
CA GLU A 51 10.35 14.24 -6.97
C GLU A 51 11.63 13.43 -6.84
N ASP A 52 11.76 12.33 -7.56
CA ASP A 52 12.89 11.40 -7.44
C ASP A 52 14.23 12.12 -7.68
N GLY A 53 14.27 13.00 -8.70
CA GLY A 53 15.41 13.86 -8.97
C GLY A 53 15.38 15.15 -8.16
N SER A 54 14.29 15.92 -8.27
CA SER A 54 14.22 17.29 -7.78
C SER A 54 14.23 17.41 -6.26
N VAL A 55 13.73 16.41 -5.55
CA VAL A 55 13.63 16.38 -4.08
C VAL A 55 14.57 15.34 -3.52
N PHE A 56 14.38 14.07 -3.87
CA PHE A 56 15.00 12.97 -3.15
C PHE A 56 16.51 12.86 -3.38
N ILE A 57 16.98 12.90 -4.63
CA ILE A 57 18.42 12.91 -4.94
C ILE A 57 19.08 14.21 -4.45
N ASN A 58 18.47 15.36 -4.75
CA ASN A 58 19.03 16.66 -4.36
C ASN A 58 19.19 16.81 -2.84
N GLU A 59 18.19 16.40 -2.07
CA GLU A 59 18.26 16.50 -0.60
C GLU A 59 19.20 15.45 0.01
N ALA A 60 19.32 14.26 -0.61
CA ALA A 60 20.33 13.29 -0.22
C ALA A 60 21.75 13.87 -0.41
N GLN A 61 22.04 14.51 -1.54
CA GLN A 61 23.33 15.18 -1.77
C GLN A 61 23.57 16.35 -0.82
N ARG A 62 22.53 17.17 -0.59
CA ARG A 62 22.67 18.40 0.20
C ARG A 62 22.81 18.13 1.69
N PHE A 63 22.05 17.17 2.23
CA PHE A 63 21.94 16.93 3.67
C PHE A 63 22.57 15.60 4.10
N GLY A 64 23.01 14.75 3.17
CA GLY A 64 23.60 13.45 3.48
C GLY A 64 22.65 12.60 4.33
N PHE A 65 23.18 12.04 5.42
CA PHE A 65 22.42 11.22 6.36
C PHE A 65 21.22 11.97 6.98
N ALA A 66 21.32 13.30 7.17
CA ALA A 66 20.21 14.07 7.72
C ALA A 66 18.99 14.15 6.79
N SER A 67 19.15 13.81 5.50
CA SER A 67 18.04 13.71 4.54
C SER A 67 16.97 12.71 4.96
N LEU A 68 17.31 11.68 5.76
CA LEU A 68 16.35 10.66 6.23
C LEU A 68 15.24 11.24 7.12
N TRP A 69 15.49 12.39 7.76
CA TRP A 69 14.52 13.09 8.62
C TRP A 69 13.86 14.28 7.92
N GLN A 70 14.14 14.53 6.64
CA GLN A 70 13.51 15.62 5.90
C GLN A 70 12.09 15.22 5.48
N PRO A 71 11.05 15.89 6.01
CA PRO A 71 9.68 15.58 5.64
C PRO A 71 9.44 16.01 4.19
N TYR A 72 8.58 15.27 3.50
CA TYR A 72 8.04 15.66 2.20
C TYR A 72 6.52 15.62 2.31
N GLN A 73 5.85 16.67 1.84
CA GLN A 73 4.38 16.78 1.87
C GLN A 73 3.76 16.56 3.28
N GLY A 74 4.48 16.92 4.35
CA GLY A 74 3.96 16.87 5.73
C GLY A 74 4.07 15.52 6.43
N TYR A 75 4.88 14.60 5.93
CA TYR A 75 5.24 13.35 6.62
C TYR A 75 6.64 12.88 6.21
N LEU A 76 7.18 11.91 6.94
CA LEU A 76 8.45 11.26 6.61
C LEU A 76 8.27 10.22 5.51
N HIS A 77 9.33 10.05 4.71
CA HIS A 77 9.44 9.06 3.64
C HIS A 77 10.66 8.16 3.90
N ALA A 78 10.69 7.49 5.06
CA ALA A 78 11.90 6.78 5.51
C ALA A 78 12.49 5.85 4.44
N TYR A 79 11.68 5.02 3.76
CA TYR A 79 12.15 4.13 2.72
C TYR A 79 12.71 4.86 1.48
N PRO A 80 11.94 5.75 0.80
CA PRO A 80 12.51 6.55 -0.29
C PRO A 80 13.79 7.28 0.10
N ARG A 81 13.83 7.91 1.29
CA ARG A 81 15.02 8.64 1.76
C ARG A 81 16.22 7.72 1.96
N ILE A 82 16.04 6.52 2.51
CA ILE A 82 17.12 5.53 2.65
C ILE A 82 17.67 5.15 1.27
N VAL A 83 16.80 4.82 0.31
CA VAL A 83 17.24 4.45 -1.05
C VAL A 83 17.98 5.60 -1.72
N SER A 84 17.48 6.82 -1.61
CA SER A 84 18.12 8.01 -2.19
C SER A 84 19.45 8.35 -1.51
N TYR A 85 19.54 8.23 -0.19
CA TYR A 85 20.82 8.35 0.52
C TYR A 85 21.83 7.29 0.06
N LEU A 86 21.40 6.04 -0.10
CA LEU A 86 22.27 4.97 -0.60
C LEU A 86 22.73 5.22 -2.05
N SER A 87 21.91 5.89 -2.86
CA SER A 87 22.32 6.30 -4.22
C SER A 87 23.44 7.35 -4.22
N ASP A 88 23.70 8.04 -3.11
CA ASP A 88 24.75 9.05 -3.04
C ASP A 88 26.16 8.45 -3.10
N PHE A 89 26.29 7.15 -2.79
CA PHE A 89 27.55 6.40 -2.85
C PHE A 89 27.91 5.89 -4.25
N VAL A 90 27.09 6.18 -5.27
CA VAL A 90 27.38 5.86 -6.67
C VAL A 90 27.43 7.14 -7.52
N ASP A 91 28.10 7.05 -8.67
CA ASP A 91 28.17 8.16 -9.61
C ASP A 91 26.77 8.64 -10.00
N LEU A 92 26.65 9.95 -10.25
CA LEU A 92 25.38 10.61 -10.57
C LEU A 92 24.62 9.90 -11.70
N SER A 93 25.33 9.38 -12.70
CA SER A 93 24.78 8.63 -13.84
C SER A 93 24.10 7.31 -13.45
N TYR A 94 24.46 6.69 -12.31
CA TYR A 94 23.91 5.40 -11.86
C TYR A 94 22.83 5.53 -10.78
N ARG A 95 22.63 6.71 -10.19
CA ARG A 95 21.61 6.93 -9.15
C ARG A 95 20.19 6.56 -9.60
N PRO A 96 19.75 6.88 -10.83
CA PRO A 96 18.44 6.48 -11.32
C PRO A 96 18.19 4.96 -11.24
N ILE A 97 19.24 4.15 -11.46
CA ILE A 97 19.15 2.69 -11.36
C ILE A 97 18.93 2.25 -9.91
N VAL A 98 19.64 2.87 -8.95
CA VAL A 98 19.46 2.57 -7.51
C VAL A 98 18.04 2.88 -7.07
N LEU A 99 17.47 4.01 -7.51
CA LEU A 99 16.09 4.40 -7.23
C LEU A 99 15.09 3.40 -7.82
N LEU A 100 15.28 3.00 -9.08
CA LEU A 100 14.44 1.98 -9.72
C LEU A 100 14.52 0.62 -9.02
N LEU A 101 15.71 0.19 -8.60
CA LEU A 101 15.89 -1.03 -7.81
C LEU A 101 15.16 -0.93 -6.47
N GLY A 102 15.24 0.23 -5.81
CA GLY A 102 14.45 0.52 -4.61
C GLY A 102 12.95 0.44 -4.87
N TRP A 103 12.48 0.90 -6.03
CA TRP A 103 11.10 0.72 -6.42
C TRP A 103 10.71 -0.75 -6.57
N PHE A 104 11.50 -1.55 -7.29
CA PHE A 104 11.26 -2.98 -7.46
C PHE A 104 11.26 -3.73 -6.12
N ILE A 105 12.15 -3.40 -5.19
CA ILE A 105 12.19 -4.01 -3.85
C ILE A 105 10.88 -3.74 -3.10
N ALA A 106 10.36 -2.51 -3.12
CA ALA A 106 9.10 -2.16 -2.47
C ALA A 106 7.90 -2.89 -3.11
N TYR A 107 7.85 -2.96 -4.44
CA TYR A 107 6.83 -3.71 -5.16
C TYR A 107 6.89 -5.21 -4.85
N MET A 108 8.08 -5.82 -4.90
CA MET A 108 8.29 -7.23 -4.54
C MET A 108 7.93 -7.52 -3.10
N PHE A 109 8.23 -6.62 -2.17
CA PHE A 109 7.83 -6.74 -0.77
C PHE A 109 6.31 -6.84 -0.62
N MET A 110 5.56 -5.97 -1.31
CA MET A 110 4.09 -6.03 -1.31
C MET A 110 3.60 -7.37 -1.89
N ILE A 111 4.09 -7.77 -3.07
CA ILE A 111 3.68 -9.01 -3.73
C ILE A 111 4.00 -10.23 -2.86
N CYS A 112 5.21 -10.33 -2.31
CA CYS A 112 5.60 -11.38 -1.37
C CYS A 112 4.63 -11.45 -0.18
N THR A 113 4.31 -10.30 0.40
CA THR A 113 3.41 -10.23 1.58
C THR A 113 2.01 -10.73 1.22
N LEU A 114 1.47 -10.32 0.07
CA LEU A 114 0.17 -10.77 -0.42
C LEU A 114 0.17 -12.27 -0.71
N LEU A 115 1.19 -12.80 -1.39
CA LEU A 115 1.31 -14.23 -1.71
C LEU A 115 1.40 -15.09 -0.45
N LEU A 116 2.27 -14.73 0.49
CA LEU A 116 2.41 -15.45 1.75
C LEU A 116 1.08 -15.48 2.51
N ARG A 117 0.34 -14.37 2.49
CA ARG A 117 -1.00 -14.32 3.08
C ARG A 117 -2.00 -15.20 2.32
N SER A 118 -2.04 -15.13 0.99
CA SER A 118 -2.90 -15.97 0.16
C SER A 118 -2.67 -17.46 0.40
N PHE A 119 -1.40 -17.89 0.51
CA PHE A 119 -1.05 -19.27 0.83
C PHE A 119 -1.51 -19.67 2.23
N SER A 120 -1.34 -18.80 3.23
CA SER A 120 -1.82 -19.07 4.60
C SER A 120 -3.34 -19.23 4.69
N MET A 121 -4.09 -18.59 3.80
CA MET A 121 -5.54 -18.67 3.70
C MET A 121 -6.03 -19.79 2.77
N GLY A 122 -5.13 -20.54 2.13
CA GLY A 122 -5.49 -21.58 1.16
C GLY A 122 -6.23 -21.04 -0.06
N VAL A 123 -5.93 -19.81 -0.48
CA VAL A 123 -6.55 -19.20 -1.67
C VAL A 123 -6.19 -20.04 -2.91
N SER A 124 -7.19 -20.30 -3.77
CA SER A 124 -7.00 -21.06 -4.99
C SER A 124 -6.05 -20.34 -5.97
N GLY A 125 -5.43 -21.09 -6.88
CA GLY A 125 -4.56 -20.49 -7.92
C GLY A 125 -5.26 -19.42 -8.75
N LEU A 126 -6.55 -19.60 -9.06
CA LEU A 126 -7.37 -18.58 -9.71
C LEU A 126 -7.53 -17.33 -8.85
N GLY A 127 -7.74 -17.48 -7.53
CA GLY A 127 -7.81 -16.35 -6.61
C GLY A 127 -6.49 -15.57 -6.52
N VAL A 128 -5.36 -16.26 -6.54
CA VAL A 128 -4.02 -15.63 -6.61
C VAL A 128 -3.84 -14.88 -7.93
N ALA A 129 -4.26 -15.46 -9.06
CA ALA A 129 -4.19 -14.80 -10.37
C ALA A 129 -5.07 -13.53 -10.42
N ILE A 130 -6.29 -13.59 -9.85
CA ILE A 130 -7.18 -12.43 -9.74
C ILE A 130 -6.55 -11.34 -8.86
N MET A 131 -5.92 -11.71 -7.74
CA MET A 131 -5.22 -10.76 -6.87
C MET A 131 -4.08 -10.05 -7.62
N PHE A 132 -3.27 -10.78 -8.40
CA PHE A 132 -2.25 -10.18 -9.25
C PHE A 132 -2.83 -9.25 -10.30
N ALA A 133 -3.88 -9.66 -10.99
CA ALA A 133 -4.57 -8.81 -11.95
C ALA A 133 -5.07 -7.52 -11.28
N ALA A 134 -5.67 -7.61 -10.09
CA ALA A 134 -6.14 -6.44 -9.35
C ALA A 134 -5.02 -5.45 -8.98
N VAL A 135 -3.84 -5.95 -8.58
CA VAL A 135 -2.68 -5.12 -8.24
C VAL A 135 -2.05 -4.49 -9.48
N VAL A 136 -1.76 -5.31 -10.49
CA VAL A 136 -1.00 -4.87 -11.67
C VAL A 136 -1.87 -4.08 -12.64
N MET A 137 -3.15 -4.43 -12.76
CA MET A 137 -4.11 -3.77 -13.66
C MET A 137 -4.85 -2.61 -13.00
N GLN A 138 -4.43 -2.16 -11.81
CA GLN A 138 -5.04 -1.00 -11.16
C GLN A 138 -5.05 0.23 -12.09
N PRO A 139 -6.18 0.92 -12.26
CA PRO A 139 -6.22 2.17 -13.00
C PRO A 139 -5.21 3.17 -12.41
N ASN A 140 -4.29 3.68 -13.23
CA ASN A 140 -3.31 4.67 -12.82
C ASN A 140 -2.95 5.56 -14.01
N TYR A 141 -2.41 6.74 -13.72
CA TYR A 141 -2.02 7.76 -14.69
C TYR A 141 -0.50 7.79 -14.92
N GLY A 142 0.17 6.64 -14.87
CA GLY A 142 1.60 6.52 -15.10
C GLY A 142 2.50 6.93 -13.92
N GLU A 143 2.02 7.71 -12.96
CA GLU A 143 2.88 8.21 -11.88
C GLU A 143 3.15 7.18 -10.77
N VAL A 144 2.25 6.21 -10.55
CA VAL A 144 2.32 5.27 -9.42
C VAL A 144 3.42 4.22 -9.58
N PHE A 145 3.68 3.80 -10.81
CA PHE A 145 4.66 2.76 -11.12
C PHE A 145 6.01 3.39 -11.46
N PHE A 146 7.08 2.66 -11.16
CA PHE A 146 8.48 2.99 -11.46
C PHE A 146 9.05 4.26 -10.81
N THR A 147 8.32 4.93 -9.91
CA THR A 147 8.78 6.14 -9.20
C THR A 147 9.04 5.85 -7.72
N LEU A 148 10.25 6.15 -7.23
CA LEU A 148 10.65 5.83 -5.87
C LEU A 148 9.73 6.51 -4.84
N THR A 149 9.33 7.75 -5.10
CA THR A 149 8.42 8.53 -4.25
C THR A 149 7.11 7.81 -3.95
N ASN A 150 6.58 7.04 -4.92
CA ASN A 150 5.32 6.31 -4.80
C ASN A 150 5.47 4.89 -4.21
N THR A 151 6.68 4.46 -3.85
CA THR A 151 6.88 3.19 -3.13
C THR A 151 6.11 3.09 -1.82
N GLN A 152 5.83 4.25 -1.22
CA GLN A 152 5.02 4.37 -0.01
C GLN A 152 3.65 3.65 -0.13
N TRP A 153 3.02 3.62 -1.31
CA TRP A 153 1.73 2.96 -1.51
C TRP A 153 1.84 1.43 -1.44
N PHE A 154 2.88 0.86 -2.04
CA PHE A 154 3.13 -0.59 -1.98
C PHE A 154 3.54 -1.03 -0.58
N LEU A 155 4.39 -0.25 0.07
CA LEU A 155 4.83 -0.49 1.45
C LEU A 155 3.65 -0.38 2.43
N ALA A 156 2.71 0.55 2.21
CA ALA A 156 1.49 0.66 3.01
C ALA A 156 0.62 -0.59 2.94
N VAL A 157 0.45 -1.17 1.74
CA VAL A 157 -0.29 -2.43 1.57
C VAL A 157 0.39 -3.56 2.32
N GLY A 158 1.70 -3.74 2.14
CA GLY A 158 2.46 -4.77 2.87
C GLY A 158 2.39 -4.56 4.39
N PHE A 159 2.52 -3.33 4.86
CA PHE A 159 2.40 -2.95 6.27
C PHE A 159 1.02 -3.29 6.84
N ALA A 160 -0.05 -2.95 6.11
CA ALA A 160 -1.41 -3.26 6.50
C ALA A 160 -1.68 -4.76 6.57
N VAL A 161 -1.20 -5.53 5.60
CA VAL A 161 -1.36 -6.99 5.59
C VAL A 161 -0.59 -7.63 6.76
N ILE A 162 0.63 -7.19 7.03
CA ILE A 162 1.44 -7.69 8.17
C ILE A 162 0.74 -7.41 9.51
N LEU A 163 0.24 -6.19 9.70
CA LEU A 163 -0.34 -5.76 10.97
C LEU A 163 -1.76 -6.26 11.20
N LEU A 164 -2.61 -6.27 10.16
CA LEU A 164 -4.03 -6.56 10.29
C LEU A 164 -4.38 -8.00 9.94
N ALA A 165 -3.67 -8.58 8.97
CA ALA A 165 -3.90 -9.94 8.48
C ALA A 165 -2.73 -10.88 8.80
N GLY A 166 -1.79 -10.49 9.66
CA GLY A 166 -0.77 -11.40 10.19
C GLY A 166 -1.38 -12.53 11.01
N GLU A 167 -0.72 -13.69 11.04
CA GLU A 167 -1.15 -14.82 11.88
C GLU A 167 -1.25 -14.41 13.36
N VAL A 168 -2.27 -14.92 14.03
CA VAL A 168 -2.51 -14.69 15.46
C VAL A 168 -1.52 -15.55 16.24
N GLY A 169 -0.32 -15.01 16.47
CA GLY A 169 0.77 -15.66 17.19
C GLY A 169 2.03 -14.79 17.11
N ALA A 170 2.71 -14.62 18.24
CA ALA A 170 3.79 -13.64 18.39
C ALA A 170 4.74 -13.64 17.19
N LEU A 171 4.75 -12.55 16.41
CA LEU A 171 5.93 -12.29 15.58
C LEU A 171 7.09 -12.18 16.58
N LYS A 172 7.95 -13.19 16.59
CA LYS A 172 9.17 -13.18 17.39
C LYS A 172 9.87 -11.85 17.16
N PHE A 173 10.11 -11.12 18.24
CA PHE A 173 10.87 -9.89 18.19
C PHE A 173 12.25 -10.21 17.62
N THR A 174 12.63 -9.47 16.59
CA THR A 174 13.99 -9.45 16.07
C THR A 174 14.32 -8.01 15.72
N VAL A 175 15.60 -7.65 15.83
CA VAL A 175 16.06 -6.30 15.46
C VAL A 175 15.69 -5.96 14.01
N PHE A 176 15.81 -6.92 13.10
CA PHE A 176 15.41 -6.74 11.70
C PHE A 176 13.93 -6.44 11.51
N ARG A 177 13.04 -7.09 12.27
CA ARG A 177 11.60 -6.82 12.21
C ARG A 177 11.23 -5.48 12.84
N LEU A 178 11.92 -5.12 13.92
CA LEU A 178 11.79 -3.80 14.52
C LEU A 178 12.17 -2.71 13.52
N LEU A 179 13.36 -2.82 12.91
CA LEU A 179 13.83 -1.86 11.91
C LEU A 179 12.90 -1.82 10.69
N GLY A 180 12.44 -2.97 10.20
CA GLY A 180 11.47 -3.04 9.11
C GLY A 180 10.16 -2.30 9.45
N LEU A 181 9.61 -2.52 10.64
CA LEU A 181 8.39 -1.83 11.08
C LEU A 181 8.59 -0.33 11.29
N LEU A 182 9.77 0.10 11.75
CA LEU A 182 10.11 1.52 11.81
C LEU A 182 10.15 2.14 10.41
N VAL A 183 10.81 1.50 9.45
CA VAL A 183 10.86 1.98 8.06
C VAL A 183 9.46 2.04 7.45
N LEU A 184 8.64 0.99 7.62
CA LEU A 184 7.26 0.96 7.12
C LEU A 184 6.39 2.04 7.78
N GLY A 185 6.44 2.15 9.12
CA GLY A 185 5.62 3.10 9.88
C GLY A 185 6.02 4.56 9.70
N LEU A 186 7.29 4.82 9.34
CA LEU A 186 7.82 6.16 9.03
C LEU A 186 7.87 6.47 7.52
N THR A 187 7.29 5.60 6.68
CA THR A 187 7.13 5.87 5.24
C THR A 187 5.67 6.21 4.96
N GLY A 188 5.37 7.50 4.82
CA GLY A 188 4.01 7.99 4.63
C GLY A 188 3.19 8.05 5.93
N PRO A 189 1.96 8.60 5.86
CA PRO A 189 1.11 8.82 7.04
C PRO A 189 0.35 7.54 7.48
N PHE A 190 0.67 6.37 6.93
CA PHE A 190 -0.15 5.16 7.09
C PHE A 190 -0.18 4.61 8.52
N SER A 191 0.87 4.83 9.31
CA SER A 191 0.91 4.45 10.73
C SER A 191 -0.16 5.17 11.56
N VAL A 192 -0.50 6.42 11.20
CA VAL A 192 -1.58 7.19 11.83
C VAL A 192 -2.94 6.58 11.51
N VAL A 193 -3.15 6.22 10.24
CA VAL A 193 -4.44 5.70 9.75
C VAL A 193 -4.69 4.26 10.24
N ILE A 194 -3.64 3.44 10.32
CA ILE A 194 -3.78 2.03 10.73
C ILE A 194 -3.96 1.86 12.24
N LEU A 195 -3.45 2.79 13.05
CA LEU A 195 -3.48 2.70 14.50
C LEU A 195 -4.89 2.43 15.09
N PRO A 196 -5.97 3.13 14.70
CA PRO A 196 -7.31 2.82 15.20
C PRO A 196 -7.78 1.41 14.82
N VAL A 197 -7.49 0.94 13.60
CA VAL A 197 -7.85 -0.41 13.16
C VAL A 197 -7.04 -1.46 13.90
N LEU A 198 -5.77 -1.18 14.15
CA LEU A 198 -4.86 -2.02 14.92
C LEU A 198 -5.34 -2.11 16.39
N ALA A 199 -5.85 -1.03 16.98
CA ALA A 199 -6.46 -1.06 18.30
C ALA A 199 -7.71 -1.95 18.35
N LEU A 200 -8.58 -1.88 17.33
CA LEU A 200 -9.73 -2.79 17.20
C LEU A 200 -9.28 -4.25 17.09
N ARG A 201 -8.19 -4.53 16.36
CA ARG A 201 -7.57 -5.85 16.30
C ARG A 201 -7.13 -6.33 17.69
N ALA A 202 -6.44 -5.47 18.45
CA ALA A 202 -5.99 -5.79 19.80
C ALA A 202 -7.15 -6.14 20.74
N PHE A 203 -8.27 -5.41 20.60
CA PHE A 203 -9.47 -5.64 21.38
C PHE A 203 -10.15 -6.97 21.02
N TYR A 204 -10.28 -7.26 19.72
CA TYR A 204 -10.95 -8.47 19.24
C TYR A 204 -10.13 -9.74 19.52
N PHE A 205 -8.86 -9.77 19.08
CA PHE A 205 -7.99 -10.94 19.22
C PHE A 205 -7.32 -11.04 20.59
N LYS A 206 -7.41 -10.01 21.43
CA LYS A 206 -6.82 -9.94 22.77
C LYS A 206 -5.31 -10.23 22.78
N ASP A 207 -4.61 -9.86 21.70
CA ASP A 207 -3.21 -10.19 21.48
C ASP A 207 -2.24 -9.04 21.81
N LEU A 208 -2.73 -7.97 22.45
CA LEU A 208 -1.95 -6.80 22.84
C LEU A 208 -0.69 -7.17 23.64
N ARG A 209 -0.81 -8.08 24.62
CA ARG A 209 0.33 -8.49 25.47
C ARG A 209 1.37 -9.28 24.67
N THR A 210 0.89 -10.19 23.82
CA THR A 210 1.72 -11.06 22.99
C THR A 210 2.51 -10.27 21.94
N ASN A 211 1.90 -9.22 21.41
CA ASN A 211 2.43 -8.42 20.31
C ASN A 211 2.74 -6.97 20.73
N ALA A 212 2.95 -6.71 22.03
CA ALA A 212 3.05 -5.36 22.60
C ALA A 212 4.07 -4.47 21.89
N TRP A 213 5.18 -5.06 21.46
CA TRP A 213 6.24 -4.36 20.74
C TRP A 213 5.78 -3.85 19.35
N ILE A 214 4.93 -4.59 18.63
CA ILE A 214 4.35 -4.15 17.34
C ILE A 214 3.46 -2.94 17.56
N TYR A 215 2.58 -3.02 18.55
CA TYR A 215 1.68 -1.92 18.94
C TYR A 215 2.48 -0.69 19.37
N GLY A 216 3.48 -0.87 20.22
CA GLY A 216 4.35 0.21 20.70
C GLY A 216 5.11 0.90 19.57
N VAL A 217 5.74 0.13 18.68
CA VAL A 217 6.48 0.68 17.54
C VAL A 217 5.54 1.42 16.58
N THR A 218 4.38 0.84 16.26
CA THR A 218 3.41 1.49 15.37
C THR A 218 2.87 2.78 15.98
N LEU A 219 2.61 2.79 17.29
CA LEU A 219 2.20 3.98 18.04
C LEU A 219 3.29 5.06 17.99
N ILE A 220 4.56 4.71 18.23
CA ILE A 220 5.69 5.65 18.15
C ILE A 220 5.77 6.24 16.74
N CYS A 221 5.71 5.42 15.70
CA CYS A 221 5.72 5.89 14.32
C CYS A 221 4.55 6.85 14.03
N ALA A 222 3.35 6.50 14.49
CA ALA A 222 2.17 7.35 14.34
C ALA A 222 2.35 8.70 15.05
N CYS A 223 2.86 8.70 16.29
CA CYS A 223 3.17 9.93 17.02
C CYS A 223 4.20 10.79 16.27
N VAL A 224 5.27 10.21 15.76
CA VAL A 224 6.28 10.93 14.96
C VAL A 224 5.64 11.54 13.72
N GLN A 225 4.83 10.77 12.97
CA GLN A 225 4.17 11.29 11.76
C GLN A 225 3.16 12.40 12.08
N VAL A 226 2.41 12.29 13.18
CA VAL A 226 1.52 13.37 13.65
C VAL A 226 2.31 14.61 14.00
N LEU A 227 3.42 14.48 14.74
CA LEU A 227 4.27 15.62 15.09
C LEU A 227 4.82 16.32 13.84
N VAL A 228 5.28 15.55 12.84
CA VAL A 228 5.75 16.10 11.56
C VAL A 228 4.62 16.81 10.81
N LEU A 229 3.43 16.21 10.77
CA LEU A 229 2.26 16.79 10.12
C LEU A 229 1.80 18.10 10.79
N LEU A 230 1.81 18.14 12.13
CA LEU A 230 1.47 19.32 12.93
C LEU A 230 2.42 20.50 12.70
N ASN A 231 3.69 20.21 12.39
CA ASN A 231 4.70 21.22 12.05
C ASN A 231 4.74 21.52 10.55
N SER A 232 3.85 20.95 9.75
CA SER A 232 3.81 21.17 8.31
C SER A 232 2.83 22.28 7.92
N PRO A 233 3.10 23.05 6.86
CA PRO A 233 2.13 24.00 6.31
C PRO A 233 0.85 23.33 5.79
N ARG A 234 0.85 22.00 5.60
CA ARG A 234 -0.25 21.25 4.99
C ARG A 234 -1.56 21.35 5.78
N LEU A 235 -1.48 21.54 7.10
CA LEU A 235 -2.67 21.73 7.95
C LEU A 235 -3.26 23.15 7.84
N SER A 236 -2.44 24.15 7.53
CA SER A 236 -2.87 25.55 7.39
C SER A 236 -3.66 25.83 6.11
N VAL A 237 -3.70 24.88 5.18
CA VAL A 237 -4.53 24.97 3.98
C VAL A 237 -6.00 24.86 4.41
N ASN A 238 -6.68 26.01 4.47
CA ASN A 238 -8.12 26.07 4.71
C ASN A 238 -8.87 25.48 3.51
N GLY A 239 -9.75 24.53 3.77
CA GLY A 239 -10.75 24.13 2.78
C GLY A 239 -11.87 25.17 2.74
N GLY A 240 -12.53 25.30 1.59
CA GLY A 240 -13.82 25.99 1.53
C GLY A 240 -14.89 25.28 2.37
N PRO A 241 -16.12 25.82 2.45
CA PRO A 241 -17.23 25.13 3.11
C PRO A 241 -17.43 23.71 2.56
N ILE A 242 -17.81 22.77 3.42
CA ILE A 242 -18.00 21.37 3.04
C ILE A 242 -19.21 21.26 2.10
N ASP A 243 -18.94 20.95 0.83
CA ASP A 243 -19.96 20.57 -0.15
C ASP A 243 -20.20 19.06 -0.11
N TRP A 244 -21.18 18.62 0.67
CA TRP A 244 -21.49 17.20 0.86
C TRP A 244 -21.80 16.46 -0.45
N LEU A 245 -22.33 17.13 -1.47
CA LEU A 245 -22.60 16.52 -2.76
C LEU A 245 -21.30 16.18 -3.48
N ASN A 246 -20.39 17.15 -3.60
CA ASN A 246 -19.08 16.94 -4.20
C ASN A 246 -18.26 15.89 -3.43
N TRP A 247 -18.29 15.95 -2.09
CA TRP A 247 -17.66 14.93 -1.24
C TRP A 247 -18.20 13.53 -1.50
N SER A 248 -19.53 13.38 -1.63
CA SER A 248 -20.15 12.10 -1.92
C SER A 248 -19.79 11.58 -3.31
N ILE A 249 -19.77 12.45 -4.33
CA ILE A 249 -19.37 12.09 -5.70
C ILE A 249 -17.92 11.59 -5.73
N VAL A 250 -17.03 12.31 -5.04
CA VAL A 250 -15.60 11.94 -4.96
C VAL A 250 -15.43 10.60 -4.26
N PHE A 251 -16.06 10.44 -3.10
CA PHE A 251 -16.01 9.21 -2.32
C PHE A 251 -16.50 8.00 -3.12
N VAL A 252 -17.65 8.12 -3.77
CA VAL A 252 -18.23 7.07 -4.60
C VAL A 252 -17.27 6.71 -5.73
N ARG A 253 -16.78 7.68 -6.50
CA ARG A 253 -15.82 7.39 -7.57
C ARG A 253 -14.55 6.72 -7.05
N MET A 254 -14.00 7.13 -5.90
CA MET A 254 -12.82 6.47 -5.32
C MET A 254 -13.10 5.01 -4.91
N ILE A 255 -14.25 4.73 -4.29
CA ILE A 255 -14.67 3.36 -3.95
C ILE A 255 -14.84 2.49 -5.19
N PHE A 256 -15.29 3.08 -6.31
CA PHE A 256 -15.47 2.39 -7.58
C PHE A 256 -14.27 2.60 -8.53
N PHE A 257 -13.07 2.85 -8.00
CA PHE A 257 -11.80 2.91 -8.76
C PHE A 257 -11.82 3.89 -9.94
N GLY A 258 -12.54 5.00 -9.77
CA GLY A 258 -12.77 6.05 -10.76
C GLY A 258 -13.60 5.63 -11.96
N ALA A 259 -14.45 4.60 -11.83
CA ALA A 259 -15.36 4.15 -12.87
C ALA A 259 -16.14 5.31 -13.52
N ASN A 260 -16.04 5.38 -14.85
CA ASN A 260 -16.65 6.43 -15.67
C ASN A 260 -17.47 5.88 -16.86
N THR A 261 -17.35 4.58 -17.16
CA THR A 261 -18.14 3.87 -18.18
C THR A 261 -19.03 2.79 -17.55
N PRO A 262 -20.17 2.42 -18.16
CA PRO A 262 -21.03 1.35 -17.64
C PRO A 262 -20.29 0.04 -17.36
N LEU A 263 -19.31 -0.30 -18.22
CA LEU A 263 -18.47 -1.49 -18.04
C LEU A 263 -17.57 -1.38 -16.81
N SER A 264 -16.89 -0.25 -16.62
CA SER A 264 -16.04 -0.02 -15.42
C SER A 264 -16.86 -0.03 -14.12
N TRP A 265 -18.09 0.49 -14.16
CA TRP A 265 -19.04 0.43 -13.06
C TRP A 265 -19.44 -1.00 -12.74
N ALA A 266 -19.86 -1.76 -13.75
CA ALA A 266 -20.21 -3.17 -13.58
C ALA A 266 -19.04 -3.99 -13.01
N ALA A 267 -17.81 -3.79 -13.51
CA ALA A 267 -16.62 -4.46 -13.02
C ALA A 267 -16.33 -4.13 -11.54
N ALA A 268 -16.41 -2.86 -11.16
CA ALA A 268 -16.17 -2.43 -9.79
C ALA A 268 -17.27 -2.93 -8.82
N VAL A 269 -18.54 -2.95 -9.25
CA VAL A 269 -19.64 -3.58 -8.48
C VAL A 269 -19.40 -5.07 -8.30
N LEU A 270 -19.02 -5.79 -9.35
CA LEU A 270 -18.72 -7.22 -9.28
C LEU A 270 -17.55 -7.52 -8.34
N LEU A 271 -16.53 -6.66 -8.30
CA LEU A 271 -15.43 -6.77 -7.35
C LEU A 271 -15.95 -6.67 -5.91
N TRP A 272 -16.76 -5.65 -5.59
CA TRP A 272 -17.32 -5.48 -4.26
C TRP A 272 -18.26 -6.62 -3.86
N ILE A 273 -19.08 -7.12 -4.78
CA ILE A 273 -19.89 -8.34 -4.57
C ILE A 273 -18.96 -9.52 -4.23
N GLY A 274 -17.89 -9.72 -4.99
CA GLY A 274 -16.91 -10.77 -4.73
C GLY A 274 -16.25 -10.67 -3.35
N VAL A 275 -15.85 -9.45 -2.95
CA VAL A 275 -15.30 -9.17 -1.61
C VAL A 275 -16.32 -9.51 -0.53
N LEU A 276 -17.57 -9.06 -0.66
CA LEU A 276 -18.63 -9.32 0.30
C LEU A 276 -18.96 -10.81 0.41
N LEU A 277 -19.12 -11.50 -0.72
CA LEU A 277 -19.36 -12.95 -0.75
C LEU A 277 -18.20 -13.72 -0.11
N GLY A 278 -16.96 -13.30 -0.35
CA GLY A 278 -15.77 -13.86 0.29
C GLY A 278 -15.81 -13.72 1.81
N ILE A 279 -16.06 -12.50 2.32
CA ILE A 279 -16.18 -12.22 3.75
C ILE A 279 -17.31 -13.05 4.37
N VAL A 280 -18.50 -13.07 3.74
CA VAL A 280 -19.67 -13.82 4.21
C VAL A 280 -19.38 -15.32 4.27
N ARG A 281 -18.74 -15.87 3.24
CA ARG A 281 -18.34 -17.29 3.20
C ARG A 281 -17.43 -17.64 4.38
N TYR A 282 -16.37 -16.86 4.59
CA TYR A 282 -15.43 -17.08 5.69
C TYR A 282 -16.10 -16.87 7.07
N TRP A 283 -17.03 -15.91 7.17
CA TRP A 283 -17.76 -15.63 8.41
C TRP A 283 -18.63 -16.81 8.88
N PHE A 284 -19.34 -17.44 7.94
CA PHE A 284 -20.24 -18.56 8.22
C PHE A 284 -19.53 -19.92 8.32
N ALA A 285 -18.33 -20.07 7.76
CA ALA A 285 -17.50 -21.26 7.94
C ALA A 285 -17.05 -21.47 9.41
N GLY A 286 -16.93 -20.39 10.18
CA GLY A 286 -16.64 -20.44 11.61
C GLY A 286 -15.16 -20.71 11.96
N GLY A 287 -14.83 -20.70 13.25
CA GLY A 287 -13.45 -20.94 13.72
C GLY A 287 -12.41 -20.01 13.10
N ARG A 288 -11.30 -20.58 12.61
CA ARG A 288 -10.19 -19.84 11.97
C ARG A 288 -10.64 -19.05 10.73
N ASP A 289 -11.67 -19.51 10.03
CA ASP A 289 -12.20 -18.80 8.87
C ASP A 289 -12.94 -17.53 9.27
N ARG A 290 -13.61 -17.52 10.42
CA ARG A 290 -14.21 -16.28 10.96
C ARG A 290 -13.14 -15.24 11.29
N ASP A 291 -12.02 -15.67 11.87
CA ASP A 291 -10.89 -14.77 12.13
C ASP A 291 -10.35 -14.17 10.83
N ASN A 292 -10.23 -14.98 9.77
CA ASN A 292 -9.84 -14.50 8.44
C ASN A 292 -10.84 -13.47 7.89
N ALA A 293 -12.15 -13.69 8.04
CA ALA A 293 -13.19 -12.74 7.62
C ALA A 293 -13.02 -11.38 8.32
N ILE A 294 -12.70 -11.40 9.61
CA ILE A 294 -12.51 -10.19 10.42
C ILE A 294 -11.24 -9.45 10.00
N GLN A 295 -10.15 -10.17 9.72
CA GLN A 295 -8.92 -9.58 9.18
C GLN A 295 -9.16 -8.94 7.81
N CYS A 296 -9.94 -9.58 6.93
CA CYS A 296 -10.36 -8.99 5.66
C CYS A 296 -11.20 -7.72 5.88
N LEU A 297 -12.14 -7.72 6.82
CA LEU A 297 -12.93 -6.54 7.16
C LEU A 297 -12.06 -5.40 7.68
N MET A 298 -11.06 -5.69 8.51
CA MET A 298 -10.08 -4.69 9.00
C MET A 298 -9.30 -4.05 7.84
N LEU A 299 -8.89 -4.84 6.85
CA LEU A 299 -8.23 -4.32 5.64
C LEU A 299 -9.17 -3.42 4.81
N VAL A 300 -10.45 -3.78 4.68
CA VAL A 300 -11.46 -2.94 4.02
C VAL A 300 -11.65 -1.62 4.76
N VAL A 301 -11.80 -1.67 6.10
CA VAL A 301 -11.92 -0.47 6.93
C VAL A 301 -10.68 0.42 6.80
N MET A 302 -9.47 -0.16 6.79
CA MET A 302 -8.23 0.59 6.55
C MET A 302 -8.25 1.28 5.18
N GLY A 303 -8.68 0.60 4.12
CA GLY A 303 -8.82 1.19 2.79
C GLY A 303 -9.79 2.37 2.76
N LEU A 304 -10.95 2.24 3.44
CA LEU A 304 -11.94 3.32 3.56
C LEU A 304 -11.39 4.52 4.34
N LEU A 305 -10.64 4.28 5.41
CA LEU A 305 -9.98 5.35 6.17
C LEU A 305 -8.90 6.06 5.34
N LEU A 306 -8.18 5.33 4.48
CA LEU A 306 -7.23 5.94 3.55
C LEU A 306 -7.92 6.81 2.49
N ILE A 307 -9.06 6.37 1.96
CA ILE A 307 -9.88 7.20 1.06
C ILE A 307 -10.30 8.48 1.77
N ALA A 308 -10.83 8.37 3.00
CA ALA A 308 -11.23 9.53 3.79
C ALA A 308 -10.06 10.48 4.07
N ALA A 309 -8.89 9.94 4.44
CA ALA A 309 -7.68 10.73 4.66
C ALA A 309 -7.19 11.43 3.38
N CYS A 310 -7.24 10.74 2.24
CA CYS A 310 -6.88 11.29 0.93
C CYS A 310 -7.81 12.46 0.56
N MET A 311 -9.13 12.26 0.66
CA MET A 311 -10.13 13.31 0.44
C MET A 311 -9.91 14.52 1.36
N TYR A 312 -9.65 14.28 2.65
CA TYR A 312 -9.36 15.36 3.59
C TYR A 312 -8.08 16.11 3.23
N SER A 313 -7.04 15.41 2.78
CA SER A 313 -5.78 16.04 2.36
C SER A 313 -5.94 16.94 1.14
N ALA A 314 -6.98 16.72 0.33
CA ALA A 314 -7.34 17.50 -0.85
C ALA A 314 -8.61 18.34 -0.65
N LYS A 315 -8.99 18.63 0.60
CA LYS A 315 -10.22 19.39 0.93
C LYS A 315 -10.33 20.77 0.25
N SER A 316 -9.21 21.36 -0.16
CA SER A 316 -9.19 22.63 -0.92
C SER A 316 -9.50 22.46 -2.41
N ASN A 317 -9.19 21.29 -2.99
CA ASN A 317 -9.46 20.96 -4.38
C ASN A 317 -9.79 19.47 -4.51
N LEU A 318 -10.99 19.09 -4.08
CA LEU A 318 -11.37 17.68 -3.97
C LEU A 318 -11.40 16.96 -5.32
N GLN A 319 -11.64 17.70 -6.40
CA GLN A 319 -11.64 17.20 -7.78
C GLN A 319 -10.24 16.73 -8.23
N SER A 320 -9.16 17.24 -7.63
CA SER A 320 -7.80 16.76 -7.91
C SER A 320 -7.59 15.29 -7.55
N VAL A 321 -8.38 14.73 -6.62
CA VAL A 321 -8.32 13.32 -6.23
C VAL A 321 -9.13 12.43 -7.17
N LEU A 322 -10.15 13.00 -7.82
CA LEU A 322 -10.94 12.31 -8.85
C LEU A 322 -10.22 12.14 -10.16
N ALA A 323 -9.22 12.97 -10.39
CA ALA A 323 -8.29 12.78 -11.46
C ALA A 323 -7.45 11.53 -11.13
N LEU A 324 -7.96 10.36 -11.50
CA LEU A 324 -7.10 9.36 -12.13
C LEU A 324 -6.53 10.01 -13.40
N GLY A 325 -5.57 10.92 -13.23
CA GLY A 325 -5.33 12.01 -14.18
C GLY A 325 -4.63 13.24 -13.60
N GLY A 326 -3.72 13.07 -12.64
CA GLY A 326 -2.97 14.15 -12.00
C GLY A 326 -1.95 14.81 -12.94
N GLY A 327 -2.44 15.63 -13.85
CA GLY A 327 -1.67 16.55 -14.68
C GLY A 327 -2.68 17.56 -15.22
N GLY A 328 -2.45 18.86 -14.97
CA GLY A 328 -3.42 19.94 -15.12
C GLY A 328 -4.50 19.70 -16.19
N ILE A 329 -5.73 19.46 -15.75
CA ILE A 329 -6.88 19.81 -16.58
C ILE A 329 -6.88 21.33 -16.60
N ASP A 330 -6.33 21.90 -17.67
CA ASP A 330 -6.77 23.18 -18.16
C ASP A 330 -8.29 23.15 -18.14
N THR A 331 -8.90 23.96 -17.28
CA THR A 331 -10.34 24.13 -17.11
C THR A 331 -11.03 24.72 -18.36
N HIS A 332 -10.38 24.66 -19.53
CA HIS A 332 -10.90 25.08 -20.82
C HIS A 332 -11.35 23.92 -21.73
N GLY A 333 -11.24 22.65 -21.31
CA GLY A 333 -11.54 21.50 -22.16
C GLY A 333 -12.96 20.92 -22.15
N PHE A 334 -13.90 21.42 -21.32
CA PHE A 334 -15.30 20.96 -21.35
C PHE A 334 -16.15 21.83 -22.30
N ARG A 335 -15.79 21.87 -23.57
CA ARG A 335 -16.73 22.15 -24.68
C ARG A 335 -16.34 21.26 -25.86
N THR A 336 -17.31 20.45 -26.30
CA THR A 336 -17.38 19.73 -27.60
C THR A 336 -16.24 18.73 -27.85
N LEU A 337 -16.46 17.42 -27.81
CA LEU A 337 -17.30 16.61 -28.69
C LEU A 337 -17.52 15.21 -28.09
#